data_AF-A0A1A9R990-F1
#
_entry.id   AF-A0A1A9R990-F1
#
_cell.length_a   1.000
_cell.length_b   1.000
_cell.length_c   1.000
_cell.angle_alpha   90.00
_cell.angle_beta   90.00
_cell.angle_gamma   90.00
#
_symmetry.space_group_name_H-M   'P 1'
#
loop_
_entity.id
_entity.type
_entity.pdbx_description
1 polymer ?
#
loop_
_entity_poly.entity_id
_entity_poly.type
_entity_poly.pdbx_seq_one_letter_code
_entity_poly.pdbx_strand_id
1 'polypeptide(L)'
;MPKIWLSLLSLFLVALLLWAALGVSETQHRIAILAIVGVVLTAMSSVFTIVINNKEARDREIRLLIQKEQQKVFEHFYTAFFEMLKAAKSSNKNLLTKNAINEMYEFKRGLMNWGSEKLIADYLQYEAEMEEASSRGASAMLQVGDKFLKSMRKELGFEDKGSVNIMSIILDTQARKELVK
;
A
#
# COMPACT_ATOMS: atom_id res chain seq x y z
N MET A 1 22.16 -9.97 -17.64
CA MET A 1 23.50 -9.79 -18.25
C MET A 1 24.37 -8.70 -17.61
N PRO A 2 23.91 -7.45 -17.30
CA PRO A 2 24.82 -6.41 -16.77
C PRO A 2 25.34 -6.68 -15.34
N LYS A 3 24.58 -7.40 -14.50
CA LYS A 3 24.99 -7.75 -13.14
C LYS A 3 26.24 -8.63 -13.06
N ILE A 4 26.42 -9.53 -14.04
CA ILE A 4 27.56 -10.47 -14.07
C ILE A 4 28.85 -9.72 -14.40
N TRP A 5 28.80 -8.83 -15.39
CA TRP A 5 29.92 -7.98 -15.77
C TRP A 5 30.33 -7.01 -14.65
N LEU A 6 29.35 -6.42 -13.94
CA LEU A 6 29.62 -5.57 -12.78
C LEU A 6 30.27 -6.35 -11.62
N SER A 7 29.82 -7.58 -11.37
CA SER A 7 30.41 -8.44 -10.34
C SER A 7 31.86 -8.82 -10.68
N LEU A 8 32.13 -9.16 -11.94
CA LEU A 8 33.48 -9.46 -12.43
C LEU A 8 34.41 -8.25 -12.32
N LEU A 9 33.93 -7.06 -12.71
CA LEU A 9 34.69 -5.83 -12.62
C LEU A 9 34.99 -5.44 -11.16
N SER A 10 34.00 -5.58 -10.27
CA SER A 10 34.17 -5.34 -8.82
C SER A 10 35.21 -6.30 -8.23
N LEU A 11 35.12 -7.60 -8.55
CA LEU A 11 36.08 -8.61 -8.13
C LEU A 11 37.50 -8.29 -8.63
N PHE A 12 37.61 -7.85 -9.88
CA PHE A 12 38.88 -7.44 -10.48
C PHE A 12 39.49 -6.24 -9.76
N LEU A 13 38.70 -5.21 -9.45
CA LEU A 13 39.17 -4.02 -8.73
C LEU A 13 39.65 -4.37 -7.31
N VAL A 14 38.93 -5.26 -6.61
CA VAL A 14 39.35 -5.74 -5.28
C VAL A 14 40.66 -6.53 -5.36
N ALA A 15 40.81 -7.38 -6.38
CA ALA A 15 42.06 -8.10 -6.62
C ALA A 15 43.23 -7.13 -6.93
N LEU A 16 42.98 -6.07 -7.69
CA LEU A 16 43.95 -5.03 -8.01
C LEU A 16 44.38 -4.23 -6.77
N LEU A 17 43.45 -3.92 -5.87
CA LEU A 17 43.74 -3.29 -4.57
C LEU A 17 44.62 -4.18 -3.70
N LEU A 18 44.29 -5.47 -3.59
CA LEU A 18 45.06 -6.43 -2.82
C LEU A 18 46.47 -6.61 -3.38
N TRP A 19 46.60 -6.69 -4.71
CA TRP A 19 47.88 -6.77 -5.39
C TRP A 19 48.72 -5.50 -5.19
N ALA A 20 48.12 -4.31 -5.32
CA ALA A 20 48.82 -3.04 -5.10
C ALA A 20 49.28 -2.88 -3.64
N ALA A 21 48.51 -3.36 -2.67
CA ALA A 21 48.81 -3.26 -1.25
C ALA A 21 49.91 -4.24 -0.80
N LEU A 22 49.95 -5.47 -1.35
CA LEU A 22 50.86 -6.54 -0.92
C LEU A 22 52.05 -6.75 -1.86
N GLY A 23 51.88 -6.54 -3.16
CA GLY A 23 52.84 -6.93 -4.19
C GLY A 23 53.72 -5.79 -4.74
N VAL A 24 53.35 -4.53 -4.54
CA VAL A 24 54.11 -3.38 -5.04
C VAL A 24 55.02 -2.82 -3.95
N SER A 25 56.33 -2.95 -4.13
CA SER A 25 57.37 -2.50 -3.19
C SER A 25 57.64 -0.99 -3.28
N GLU A 26 57.51 -0.39 -4.46
CA GLU A 26 57.72 1.05 -4.65
C GLU A 26 56.49 1.87 -4.27
N THR A 27 56.68 2.82 -3.35
CA THR A 27 55.61 3.68 -2.82
C THR A 27 54.98 4.58 -3.87
N GLN A 28 55.75 5.10 -4.83
CA GLN A 28 55.24 5.98 -5.89
C GLN A 28 54.23 5.26 -6.80
N HIS A 29 54.56 4.04 -7.24
CA HIS A 29 53.66 3.23 -8.06
C HIS A 29 52.42 2.79 -7.29
N ARG A 30 52.57 2.45 -6.00
CA ARG A 30 51.44 2.11 -5.12
C ARG A 30 50.42 3.24 -5.03
N ILE A 31 50.88 4.48 -4.81
CA ILE A 31 50.00 5.66 -4.71
C ILE A 31 49.26 5.90 -6.03
N ALA A 32 49.95 5.82 -7.17
CA ALA A 32 49.34 6.01 -8.48
C ALA A 32 48.23 4.98 -8.77
N ILE A 33 48.47 3.69 -8.47
CA ILE A 33 47.48 2.63 -8.67
C ILE A 33 46.25 2.85 -7.78
N LEU A 34 46.45 3.16 -6.50
CA LEU A 34 45.35 3.41 -5.56
C LEU A 34 44.52 4.63 -5.98
N ALA A 35 45.16 5.69 -6.49
CA ALA A 35 44.46 6.87 -7.00
C ALA A 35 43.57 6.53 -8.20
N ILE A 36 44.08 5.76 -9.17
CA ILE A 36 43.31 5.32 -10.35
C ILE A 36 42.12 4.45 -9.90
N VAL A 37 42.35 3.48 -9.03
CA VAL A 37 41.27 2.62 -8.52
C VAL A 37 40.22 3.44 -7.78
N GLY A 38 40.63 4.43 -6.98
CA GLY A 38 39.71 5.35 -6.29
C GLY A 38 38.81 6.13 -7.24
N VAL A 39 39.36 6.63 -8.34
CA VAL A 39 38.59 7.32 -9.40
C VAL A 39 37.57 6.37 -10.04
N VAL A 40 38.00 5.16 -10.41
CA VAL A 40 37.12 4.15 -11.02
C VAL A 40 35.99 3.74 -10.06
N LEU A 41 36.30 3.50 -8.79
CA LEU A 41 35.30 3.17 -7.77
C LEU A 41 34.28 4.30 -7.57
N THR A 42 34.73 5.55 -7.58
CA THR A 42 33.85 6.72 -7.46
C THR A 42 32.91 6.82 -8.66
N ALA A 43 33.44 6.67 -9.88
CA ALA A 43 32.64 6.66 -11.10
C ALA A 43 31.61 5.52 -11.10
N MET A 44 32.01 4.32 -10.69
CA MET A 44 31.11 3.17 -10.57
C MET A 44 30.01 3.39 -9.52
N SER A 45 30.37 3.90 -8.35
CA SER A 45 29.42 4.16 -7.26
C SER A 45 28.36 5.18 -7.66
N SER A 46 28.75 6.19 -8.44
CA SER A 46 27.83 7.18 -9.02
C SER A 46 26.81 6.50 -9.95
N VAL A 47 27.28 5.72 -10.93
CA VAL A 47 26.40 5.00 -11.87
C VAL A 47 25.47 4.03 -11.11
N PHE A 48 26.01 3.30 -10.13
CA PHE A 48 25.23 2.37 -9.33
C PHE A 48 24.13 3.06 -8.53
N THR A 49 24.45 4.21 -7.92
CA THR A 49 23.49 5.04 -7.19
C THR A 49 22.36 5.50 -8.11
N ILE A 50 22.69 5.98 -9.31
CA ILE A 50 21.69 6.41 -10.30
C ILE A 50 20.79 5.23 -10.72
N VAL A 51 21.36 4.05 -10.96
CA VAL A 51 20.59 2.86 -11.37
C VAL A 51 19.64 2.40 -10.26
N ILE A 52 20.09 2.35 -9.01
CA ILE A 52 19.24 2.02 -7.86
C ILE A 52 18.13 3.05 -7.72
N ASN A 53 18.48 4.33 -7.68
CA ASN A 53 17.52 5.40 -7.49
C ASN A 53 16.45 5.41 -8.59
N ASN A 54 16.86 5.25 -9.85
CA ASN A 54 15.92 5.19 -10.97
C ASN A 54 14.98 3.96 -10.88
N LYS A 55 15.51 2.81 -10.45
CA LYS A 55 14.70 1.61 -10.24
C LYS A 55 13.68 1.83 -9.10
N GLU A 56 14.13 2.35 -7.96
CA GLU A 56 13.27 2.62 -6.82
C GLU A 56 12.21 3.68 -7.14
N ALA A 57 12.57 4.73 -7.88
CA ALA A 57 11.66 5.74 -8.36
C ALA A 57 10.56 5.14 -9.25
N ARG A 58 10.94 4.31 -10.22
CA ARG A 58 10.00 3.61 -11.09
C ARG A 58 9.09 2.65 -10.32
N ASP A 59 9.66 1.86 -9.41
CA ASP A 59 8.89 0.92 -8.59
C ASP A 59 7.92 1.69 -7.66
N ARG A 60 8.31 2.86 -7.16
CA ARG A 60 7.44 3.77 -6.39
C ARG A 60 6.32 4.34 -7.25
N GLU A 61 6.61 4.78 -8.47
CA GLU A 61 5.61 5.28 -9.40
C GLU A 61 4.54 4.22 -9.70
N ILE A 62 4.97 2.98 -10.00
CA ILE A 62 4.05 1.86 -10.21
C ILE A 62 3.17 1.62 -8.98
N ARG A 63 3.75 1.60 -7.78
CA ARG A 63 2.98 1.43 -6.53
C ARG A 63 1.94 2.54 -6.35
N LEU A 64 2.31 3.79 -6.63
CA LEU A 64 1.39 4.92 -6.53
C LEU A 64 0.26 4.85 -7.54
N LEU A 65 0.53 4.39 -8.77
CA LEU A 65 -0.50 4.19 -9.79
C LEU A 65 -1.49 3.11 -9.38
N ILE A 66 -1.01 1.96 -8.88
CA ILE A 66 -1.86 0.88 -8.38
C ILE A 66 -2.70 1.37 -7.20
N GLN A 67 -2.08 2.03 -6.24
CA GLN A 67 -2.78 2.57 -5.07
C GLN A 67 -3.85 3.59 -5.47
N LYS A 68 -3.59 4.41 -6.49
CA LYS A 68 -4.57 5.36 -7.04
C LYS A 68 -5.76 4.65 -7.68
N GLU A 69 -5.55 3.57 -8.42
CA GLU A 69 -6.66 2.78 -8.97
C GLU A 69 -7.46 2.08 -7.85
N GLN A 70 -6.79 1.53 -6.83
CA GLN A 70 -7.45 0.97 -5.65
C GLN A 70 -8.30 2.02 -4.89
N GLN A 71 -7.81 3.25 -4.76
CA GLN A 71 -8.57 4.34 -4.14
C GLN A 71 -9.87 4.64 -4.90
N LYS A 72 -9.84 4.66 -6.24
CA LYS A 72 -11.07 4.82 -7.06
C LYS A 72 -12.05 3.69 -6.84
N VAL A 73 -11.57 2.44 -6.77
CA VAL A 73 -12.43 1.29 -6.45
C VAL A 73 -13.11 1.48 -5.10
N PHE A 74 -12.37 1.90 -4.08
CA PHE A 74 -12.93 2.11 -2.74
C PHE A 74 -13.87 3.32 -2.68
N GLU A 75 -13.68 4.34 -3.51
CA GLU A 75 -14.61 5.47 -3.65
C GLU A 75 -16.02 5.01 -4.04
N HIS A 76 -16.14 4.03 -4.94
CA HIS A 76 -17.43 3.42 -5.30
C HIS A 76 -18.10 2.78 -4.08
N PHE A 77 -17.34 2.05 -3.24
CA PHE A 77 -17.86 1.50 -1.99
C PHE A 77 -18.35 2.59 -1.05
N TYR A 78 -17.53 3.62 -0.78
CA TYR A 78 -17.91 4.70 0.13
C TYR A 78 -19.16 5.42 -0.36
N THR A 79 -19.26 5.70 -1.66
CA THR A 79 -20.41 6.36 -2.27
C THR A 79 -21.68 5.52 -2.06
N ALA A 80 -21.65 4.24 -2.41
CA ALA A 80 -22.77 3.32 -2.20
C ALA A 80 -23.15 3.21 -0.71
N PHE A 81 -22.15 3.14 0.16
CA PHE A 81 -22.32 3.00 1.60
C PHE A 81 -22.97 4.25 2.23
N PHE A 82 -22.49 5.45 1.90
CA PHE A 82 -23.07 6.69 2.38
C PHE A 82 -24.48 6.95 1.81
N GLU A 83 -24.73 6.60 0.56
CA GLU A 83 -26.10 6.65 -0.01
C GLU A 83 -27.05 5.73 0.76
N MET A 84 -26.62 4.50 1.06
CA MET A 84 -27.42 3.54 1.83
C MET A 84 -27.72 4.06 3.25
N LEU A 85 -26.73 4.65 3.92
CA LEU A 85 -26.93 5.28 5.24
C LEU A 85 -27.90 6.46 5.18
N LYS A 86 -27.81 7.31 4.16
CA LYS A 86 -28.71 8.44 3.95
C LYS A 86 -30.15 7.98 3.69
N ALA A 87 -30.32 6.91 2.90
CA ALA A 87 -31.62 6.30 2.64
C ALA A 87 -32.22 5.71 3.93
N ALA A 88 -31.41 5.05 4.76
CA ALA A 88 -31.85 4.52 6.05
C ALA A 88 -32.33 5.61 7.02
N LYS A 89 -31.67 6.78 7.05
CA LYS A 89 -32.04 7.91 7.92
C LYS A 89 -33.29 8.67 7.46
N SER A 90 -33.62 8.65 6.17
CA SER A 90 -34.69 9.48 5.59
C SER A 90 -36.06 8.80 5.49
N SER A 91 -36.23 7.60 6.06
CA SER A 91 -37.46 6.77 6.00
C SER A 91 -38.00 6.46 4.60
N ASN A 92 -37.31 6.88 3.54
CA ASN A 92 -37.72 6.67 2.15
C ASN A 92 -37.05 5.40 1.62
N LYS A 93 -37.54 4.24 2.05
CA LYS A 93 -36.97 2.91 1.74
C LYS A 93 -36.88 2.59 0.23
N ASN A 94 -37.63 3.31 -0.61
CA ASN A 94 -37.62 3.16 -2.07
C ASN A 94 -36.49 3.95 -2.77
N LEU A 95 -35.63 4.63 -2.00
CA LEU A 95 -34.51 5.41 -2.52
C LEU A 95 -33.15 4.75 -2.23
N LEU A 96 -33.06 3.41 -2.25
CA LEU A 96 -31.80 2.83 -2.72
C LEU A 96 -31.72 3.18 -4.20
N THR A 97 -31.10 4.33 -4.46
CA THR A 97 -30.92 4.86 -5.80
C THR A 97 -30.30 3.75 -6.64
N LYS A 98 -30.80 3.55 -7.87
CA LYS A 98 -30.15 2.68 -8.87
C LYS A 98 -28.64 2.91 -8.93
N ASN A 99 -28.20 4.14 -8.62
CA ASN A 99 -26.82 4.55 -8.43
C ASN A 99 -26.10 3.74 -7.33
N ALA A 100 -26.56 3.71 -6.07
CA ALA A 100 -25.91 2.92 -5.01
C ALA A 100 -25.70 1.44 -5.37
N ILE A 101 -26.66 0.82 -6.07
CA ILE A 101 -26.53 -0.56 -6.55
C ILE A 101 -25.46 -0.66 -7.63
N ASN A 102 -25.45 0.29 -8.58
CA ASN A 102 -24.44 0.36 -9.63
C ASN A 102 -23.03 0.59 -9.06
N GLU A 103 -22.89 1.52 -8.12
CA GLU A 103 -21.64 1.81 -7.41
C GLU A 103 -21.13 0.58 -6.65
N MET A 104 -22.02 -0.18 -5.99
CA MET A 104 -21.64 -1.43 -5.33
C MET A 104 -21.19 -2.51 -6.34
N TYR A 105 -21.81 -2.58 -7.52
CA TYR A 105 -21.38 -3.50 -8.57
C TYR A 105 -20.00 -3.13 -9.13
N GLU A 106 -19.77 -1.83 -9.33
CA GLU A 106 -18.47 -1.28 -9.74
C GLU A 106 -17.38 -1.55 -8.69
N PHE A 107 -17.73 -1.41 -7.41
CA PHE A 107 -16.85 -1.82 -6.32
C PHE A 107 -16.51 -3.32 -6.38
N LYS A 108 -17.51 -4.21 -6.51
CA LYS A 108 -17.29 -5.67 -6.62
C LYS A 108 -16.40 -6.02 -7.81
N ARG A 109 -16.63 -5.38 -8.97
CA ARG A 109 -15.80 -5.54 -10.17
C ARG A 109 -14.38 -5.06 -9.94
N GLY A 110 -14.23 -3.92 -9.27
CA GLY A 110 -12.92 -3.38 -8.90
C GLY A 110 -12.18 -4.28 -7.91
N LEU A 111 -12.89 -4.85 -6.95
CA LEU A 111 -12.34 -5.77 -5.95
C LEU A 111 -11.80 -7.05 -6.59
N MET A 112 -12.48 -7.59 -7.62
CA MET A 112 -11.97 -8.73 -8.39
C MET A 112 -10.65 -8.46 -9.11
N ASN A 113 -10.44 -7.22 -9.57
CA ASN A 113 -9.25 -6.85 -10.34
C ASN A 113 -8.09 -6.37 -9.47
N TRP A 114 -8.40 -5.67 -8.38
CA TRP A 114 -7.43 -4.89 -7.61
C TRP A 114 -7.39 -5.22 -6.12
N GLY A 115 -8.29 -6.07 -5.62
CA GLY A 115 -8.33 -6.49 -4.23
C GLY A 115 -7.34 -7.62 -3.95
N SER A 116 -6.66 -7.56 -2.81
CA SER A 116 -5.94 -8.71 -2.29
C SER A 116 -6.89 -9.86 -1.94
N GLU A 117 -6.36 -11.08 -1.95
CA GLU A 117 -7.07 -12.28 -1.48
C GLU A 117 -7.65 -12.08 -0.07
N LYS A 118 -6.87 -11.42 0.80
CA LYS A 118 -7.30 -11.08 2.15
C LYS A 118 -8.49 -10.12 2.16
N LEU A 119 -8.46 -9.06 1.36
CA LEU A 119 -9.56 -8.10 1.30
C LEU A 119 -10.83 -8.73 0.73
N ILE A 120 -10.70 -9.62 -0.26
CA ILE A 120 -11.82 -10.38 -0.80
C ILE A 120 -12.43 -11.28 0.28
N ALA A 121 -11.61 -12.02 1.04
CA ALA A 121 -12.09 -12.84 2.14
C ALA A 121 -12.78 -11.99 3.23
N ASP A 122 -12.19 -10.85 3.61
CA ASP A 122 -12.76 -9.91 4.57
C ASP A 122 -14.10 -9.34 4.07
N TYR A 123 -14.26 -9.12 2.76
CA TYR A 123 -15.51 -8.67 2.16
C TYR A 123 -16.61 -9.74 2.20
N LEU A 124 -16.27 -10.99 1.86
CA LEU A 124 -17.21 -12.11 1.94
C LEU A 124 -17.68 -12.33 3.38
N GLN A 125 -16.76 -12.21 4.34
CA GLN A 125 -17.09 -12.26 5.76
C GLN A 125 -17.98 -11.07 6.16
N TYR A 126 -17.70 -9.87 5.67
CA TYR A 126 -18.53 -8.69 5.91
C TYR A 126 -19.96 -8.88 5.39
N GLU A 127 -20.16 -9.41 4.19
CA GLU A 127 -21.52 -9.66 3.64
C GLU A 127 -22.30 -10.66 4.52
N ALA A 128 -21.67 -11.77 4.93
CA ALA A 128 -22.29 -12.76 5.80
C ALA A 128 -22.59 -12.19 7.20
N GLU A 129 -21.63 -11.50 7.82
CA GLU A 129 -21.80 -10.89 9.14
C GLU A 129 -22.80 -9.73 9.13
N MET A 130 -22.96 -8.99 8.01
CA MET A 130 -23.96 -7.93 7.87
C MET A 130 -25.39 -8.46 7.91
N GLU A 131 -25.64 -9.58 7.23
CA GLU A 131 -26.96 -10.20 7.21
C GLU A 131 -27.36 -10.63 8.63
N GLU A 132 -26.45 -11.27 9.36
CA GLU A 132 -26.68 -11.66 10.74
C GLU A 132 -26.78 -10.46 11.70
N ALA A 133 -25.92 -9.45 11.53
CA ALA A 133 -25.92 -8.25 12.36
C ALA A 133 -27.22 -7.46 12.22
N SER A 134 -27.90 -7.56 11.07
CA SER A 134 -29.19 -6.92 10.86
C SER A 134 -30.27 -7.37 11.83
N SER A 135 -30.20 -8.62 12.29
CA SER A 135 -31.08 -9.17 13.30
C SER A 135 -30.69 -8.80 14.73
N ARG A 136 -29.42 -8.48 14.98
CA ARG A 136 -28.84 -8.21 16.31
C ARG A 136 -28.87 -6.72 16.71
N GLY A 137 -29.16 -5.82 15.77
CA GLY A 137 -29.33 -4.39 16.00
C GLY A 137 -28.18 -3.51 15.52
N ALA A 138 -28.37 -2.19 15.60
CA ALA A 138 -27.50 -1.20 14.97
C ALA A 138 -26.04 -1.21 15.46
N SER A 139 -25.80 -1.52 16.74
CA SER A 139 -24.44 -1.58 17.29
C SER A 139 -23.60 -2.69 16.65
N ALA A 140 -24.19 -3.87 16.42
CA ALA A 140 -23.51 -4.98 15.74
C ALA A 140 -23.18 -4.63 14.28
N MET A 141 -24.09 -3.95 13.57
CA MET A 141 -23.84 -3.47 12.22
C MET A 141 -22.67 -2.48 12.17
N LEU A 142 -22.58 -1.56 13.13
CA LEU A 142 -21.49 -0.59 13.19
C LEU A 142 -20.13 -1.26 13.44
N GLN A 143 -20.07 -2.31 14.25
CA GLN A 143 -18.83 -3.04 14.52
C GLN A 143 -18.34 -3.82 13.30
N VAL A 144 -19.23 -4.54 12.63
CA VAL A 144 -18.87 -5.31 11.43
C VAL A 144 -18.49 -4.37 10.28
N GLY A 145 -19.19 -3.24 10.12
CA GLY A 145 -18.80 -2.20 9.18
C GLY A 145 -17.45 -1.58 9.49
N ASP A 146 -17.16 -1.27 10.76
CA ASP A 146 -15.86 -0.74 11.19
C ASP A 146 -14.71 -1.72 10.89
N LYS A 147 -14.91 -3.01 11.14
CA LYS A 147 -13.94 -4.07 10.82
C LYS A 147 -13.59 -4.08 9.34
N PHE A 148 -14.59 -4.01 8.46
CA PHE A 148 -14.36 -3.98 7.02
C PHE A 148 -13.67 -2.68 6.54
N LEU A 149 -14.08 -1.52 7.07
CA LEU A 149 -13.42 -0.24 6.77
C LEU A 149 -11.93 -0.24 7.15
N LYS A 150 -11.58 -0.89 8.27
CA LYS A 150 -10.18 -1.08 8.68
C LYS A 150 -9.41 -1.98 7.71
N SER A 151 -10.01 -3.06 7.23
CA SER A 151 -9.38 -3.91 6.22
C SER A 151 -9.08 -3.16 4.93
N MET A 152 -10.01 -2.33 4.43
CA MET A 152 -9.75 -1.47 3.26
C MET A 152 -8.62 -0.46 3.49
N ARG A 153 -8.52 0.14 4.69
CA ARG A 153 -7.42 1.06 5.02
C ARG A 153 -6.06 0.36 5.08
N LYS A 154 -6.02 -0.85 5.62
CA LYS A 154 -4.80 -1.67 5.62
C LYS A 154 -4.35 -2.02 4.21
N GLU A 155 -5.30 -2.27 3.30
CA GLU A 155 -5.00 -2.50 1.89
C GLU A 155 -4.32 -1.27 1.24
N LEU A 156 -4.76 -0.06 1.60
CA LEU A 156 -4.12 1.19 1.17
C LEU A 156 -2.78 1.49 1.87
N GLY A 157 -2.30 0.62 2.76
CA GLY A 157 -1.04 0.79 3.47
C GLY A 157 -1.12 1.65 4.73
N PHE A 158 -2.32 1.92 5.25
CA PHE A 158 -2.47 2.62 6.53
C PHE A 158 -2.38 1.64 7.72
N GLU A 159 -1.57 1.98 8.71
CA GLU A 159 -1.52 1.28 10.00
C GLU A 159 -2.57 1.86 10.94
N ASP A 160 -3.56 1.06 11.34
CA ASP A 160 -4.50 1.44 12.37
C ASP A 160 -3.85 1.26 13.76
N LYS A 161 -3.19 2.31 14.24
CA LYS A 161 -2.64 2.35 15.62
C LYS A 161 -3.74 2.79 16.58
N GLY A 162 -4.41 1.82 17.20
CA GLY A 162 -5.37 2.03 18.28
C GLY A 162 -6.77 1.45 18.02
N SER A 163 -7.66 1.59 19.00
CA SER A 163 -9.05 1.09 18.98
C SER A 163 -10.04 2.08 18.35
N VAL A 164 -9.59 2.95 17.44
CA VAL A 164 -10.46 3.96 16.83
C VAL A 164 -11.51 3.27 15.98
N ASN A 165 -12.80 3.53 16.27
CA ASN A 165 -13.90 3.09 15.44
C ASN A 165 -14.11 4.15 14.33
N ILE A 166 -13.76 3.82 13.09
CA ILE A 166 -13.89 4.66 11.90
C ILE A 166 -15.35 5.00 11.64
N MET A 167 -16.25 4.04 11.88
CA MET A 167 -17.68 4.24 11.70
C MET A 167 -18.24 5.33 12.62
N SER A 168 -17.57 5.63 13.74
CA SER A 168 -17.95 6.74 14.62
C SER A 168 -17.86 8.11 13.94
N ILE A 169 -17.08 8.28 12.86
CA ILE A 169 -17.01 9.52 12.09
C ILE A 169 -18.39 9.90 11.55
N ILE A 170 -19.18 8.90 11.16
CA ILE A 170 -20.51 9.07 10.58
C ILE A 170 -21.55 9.40 11.66
N LEU A 171 -21.31 8.98 12.90
CA LEU A 171 -22.19 9.22 14.03
C LEU A 171 -22.10 10.66 14.50
N ASP A 172 -23.23 11.23 14.87
CA ASP A 172 -23.37 12.53 15.52
C ASP A 172 -22.81 12.50 16.96
N THR A 173 -22.49 13.68 17.49
CA THR A 173 -21.81 13.83 18.79
C THR A 173 -22.61 13.23 19.96
N GLN A 174 -23.93 13.07 19.82
CA GLN A 174 -24.81 12.44 20.80
C GLN A 174 -24.76 10.90 20.67
N ALA A 175 -24.96 10.35 19.47
CA ALA A 175 -24.83 8.91 19.22
C ALA A 175 -23.44 8.33 19.57
N ARG A 176 -22.37 9.13 19.42
CA ARG A 176 -21.01 8.74 19.87
C ARG A 176 -20.91 8.51 21.38
N LYS A 177 -21.67 9.25 22.20
CA LYS A 177 -21.65 9.11 23.67
C LYS A 177 -22.40 7.87 24.13
N GLU A 178 -23.39 7.42 23.38
CA GLU A 178 -24.17 6.21 23.69
C GLU A 178 -23.39 4.91 23.42
N LEU A 179 -22.44 4.92 22.48
CA LEU A 179 -21.59 3.75 22.19
C LEU A 179 -20.41 3.54 23.14
N VAL A 180 -20.07 4.54 23.95
CA VAL A 180 -18.98 4.46 24.95
C VAL A 180 -19.51 4.01 26.32
N LYS A 181 -20.83 3.99 26.50
CA LYS A 181 -21.50 3.48 27.70
C LYS A 181 -21.68 1.96 27.63
#